data_AF-A0A7K8NSC9-F1
#
_entry.id   AF-A0A7K8NSC9-F1
#
_cell.length_a   1.000
_cell.length_b   1.000
_cell.length_c   1.000
_cell.angle_alpha   90.00
_cell.angle_beta   90.00
_cell.angle_gamma   90.00
#
_symmetry.space_group_name_H-M   'P 1'
#
loop_
_entity.id
_entity.type
_entity.pdbx_description
1 polymer ?
#
loop_
_entity_poly.entity_id
_entity_poly.type
_entity_poly.pdbx_seq_one_letter_code
_entity_poly.pdbx_strand_id
1 'polypeptide(L)' 'SFSFSLAGFIEEPERKYCFECDSEEQCQEWIEALKRASYEFMRRSLIFYRNEIQKMTGKDPLEQYGISEEARFQLGTRK' A
#
# COMPACT_ATOMS: atom_id res chain seq x y z
N SER A 1 1.09 -16.11 -24.21
CA SER A 1 0.17 -15.86 -23.08
C SER A 1 0.86 -14.85 -22.17
N PHE A 2 0.19 -13.75 -21.88
CA PHE A 2 0.67 -12.73 -20.93
C PHE A 2 0.05 -13.04 -19.58
N SER A 3 0.86 -13.01 -18.52
CA SER A 3 0.36 -13.35 -17.18
C SER A 3 1.12 -12.60 -16.11
N PHE A 4 0.46 -12.39 -14.99
CA PHE A 4 1.07 -11.86 -13.78
C PHE A 4 0.58 -12.65 -12.57
N SER A 5 1.21 -12.42 -11.43
CA SER A 5 0.86 -13.11 -10.20
C SER A 5 0.86 -12.21 -8.99
N LEU A 6 -0.12 -12.42 -8.12
CA LEU A 6 -0.20 -11.79 -6.81
C LEU A 6 0.25 -12.78 -5.73
N ALA A 7 1.12 -12.31 -4.84
CA ALA A 7 1.63 -13.04 -3.69
C ALA A 7 1.86 -12.05 -2.53
N GLY A 8 2.09 -12.57 -1.31
CA GLY A 8 2.35 -11.74 -0.14
C GLY A 8 1.10 -11.31 0.62
N PHE A 9 0.03 -12.11 0.57
CA PHE A 9 -1.15 -11.92 1.41
C PHE A 9 -0.83 -12.34 2.85
N ILE A 10 -1.19 -11.50 3.83
CA ILE A 10 -0.86 -11.73 5.25
C ILE A 10 -1.50 -13.02 5.78
N GLU A 11 -2.74 -13.30 5.35
CA GLU A 11 -3.47 -14.50 5.77
C GLU A 11 -3.00 -15.76 5.04
N GLU A 12 -2.41 -15.62 3.85
CA GLU A 12 -1.99 -16.74 2.99
C GLU A 12 -0.61 -16.48 2.37
N PRO A 13 0.49 -16.53 3.15
CA PRO A 13 1.82 -16.10 2.69
C PRO A 13 2.39 -16.96 1.56
N GLU A 14 2.02 -18.25 1.53
CA GLU A 14 2.50 -19.22 0.54
C GLU A 14 1.65 -19.22 -0.74
N ARG A 15 0.48 -18.57 -0.72
CA ARG A 15 -0.46 -18.65 -1.82
C ARG A 15 -0.12 -17.62 -2.90
N LYS A 16 -0.13 -18.09 -4.15
CA LYS A 16 0.12 -17.30 -5.34
C LYS A 16 -1.09 -17.40 -6.27
N TYR A 17 -1.67 -16.24 -6.60
CA TYR A 17 -2.78 -16.15 -7.54
C TYR A 17 -2.22 -15.75 -8.91
N CYS A 18 -2.40 -16.60 -9.91
CA CYS A 18 -1.94 -16.36 -11.27
C CYS A 18 -3.10 -15.85 -12.13
N PHE A 19 -2.85 -14.80 -12.90
CA PHE A 19 -3.82 -14.18 -13.79
C PHE A 19 -3.27 -14.19 -15.21
N GLU A 20 -4.13 -14.47 -16.18
CA GLU A 20 -3.80 -14.38 -17.59
C GLU A 20 -4.49 -13.14 -18.18
N CYS A 21 -3.83 -12.51 -19.14
CA CYS A 21 -4.31 -11.33 -19.85
C CYS A 21 -4.36 -11.60 -21.36
N ASP A 22 -5.27 -10.90 -22.03
CA ASP A 22 -5.42 -10.97 -23.48
C ASP A 22 -4.27 -10.21 -24.20
N SER A 23 -3.67 -9.22 -23.53
CA SER A 23 -2.51 -8.45 -24.04
C SER A 23 -1.50 -8.08 -22.94
N GLU A 24 -0.29 -7.70 -23.35
CA GLU A 24 0.75 -7.19 -22.44
C GLU A 24 0.34 -5.88 -21.77
N GLU A 25 -0.29 -4.99 -22.53
CA GLU A 25 -0.76 -3.68 -22.06
C GLU A 25 -1.78 -3.85 -20.93
N GLN A 26 -2.75 -4.75 -21.11
CA GLN A 26 -3.74 -5.06 -20.08
C GLN A 26 -3.07 -5.61 -18.81
N CYS A 27 -2.08 -6.50 -18.96
CA CYS A 27 -1.31 -7.01 -17.83
C CYS A 27 -0.58 -5.90 -17.08
N GLN A 28 0.04 -4.96 -17.80
CA GLN A 28 0.75 -3.84 -17.20
C GLN A 28 -0.21 -2.89 -16.46
N GLU A 29 -1.37 -2.56 -17.04
CA GLU A 29 -2.39 -1.75 -16.39
C GLU A 29 -2.86 -2.36 -15.07
N TRP A 30 -3.13 -3.67 -15.06
CA TRP A 30 -3.51 -4.39 -13.84
C TRP A 30 -2.40 -4.39 -12.81
N ILE A 31 -1.15 -4.69 -13.22
CA ILE A 31 0.00 -4.68 -12.32
C ILE A 31 0.17 -3.29 -11.68
N GLU A 32 0.02 -2.21 -12.45
CA GLU A 32 0.13 -0.85 -11.92
C GLU A 32 -1.00 -0.49 -10.98
N ALA A 33 -2.24 -0.80 -11.35
CA ALA A 33 -3.40 -0.57 -10.50
C ALA A 33 -3.26 -1.31 -9.16
N LEU A 34 -2.86 -2.58 -9.19
CA LEU A 34 -2.65 -3.41 -8.01
C LEU A 34 -1.48 -2.92 -7.16
N LYS A 35 -0.37 -2.49 -7.77
CA LYS A 35 0.76 -1.86 -7.05
C LYS A 35 0.34 -0.58 -6.35
N ARG A 36 -0.43 0.29 -7.01
CA ARG A 36 -0.94 1.55 -6.42
C ARG A 36 -1.94 1.28 -5.29
N ALA A 37 -2.77 0.25 -5.43
CA ALA A 37 -3.70 -0.19 -4.39
C ALA A 37 -3.05 -1.03 -3.29
N SER A 38 -1.76 -1.40 -3.42
CA SER A 38 -1.08 -2.18 -2.39
C SER A 38 -0.94 -1.38 -1.10
N TYR A 39 -1.08 -2.07 0.03
CA TYR A 39 -0.95 -1.45 1.35
C TYR A 39 0.39 -0.73 1.52
N GLU A 40 1.49 -1.32 1.02
CA GLU A 40 2.83 -0.72 1.10
C GLU A 40 2.89 0.62 0.35
N PHE A 41 2.35 0.69 -0.86
CA PHE A 41 2.32 1.93 -1.64
C PHE A 41 1.46 2.99 -0.95
N MET A 42 0.22 2.64 -0.58
CA MET A 42 -0.68 3.58 0.09
C MET A 42 -0.09 4.10 1.41
N ARG A 43 0.57 3.22 2.19
CA ARG A 43 1.25 3.62 3.42
C ARG A 43 2.38 4.61 3.16
N ARG A 44 3.22 4.37 2.16
CA ARG A 44 4.30 5.31 1.78
C ARG A 44 3.74 6.66 1.32
N SER A 45 2.69 6.63 0.49
CA SER A 45 2.02 7.85 0.02
C SER A 45 1.42 8.64 1.18
N LEU A 46 0.76 8.00 2.14
CA LEU A 46 0.18 8.67 3.31
C LEU A 46 1.25 9.35 4.17
N ILE A 47 2.37 8.67 4.43
CA ILE A 47 3.50 9.25 5.17
C ILE A 47 4.04 10.47 4.43
N PHE A 48 4.23 10.35 3.11
CA PHE A 48 4.70 11.44 2.27
C PHE A 48 3.78 12.66 2.33
N TYR A 49 2.47 12.48 2.11
CA TYR A 49 1.51 13.58 2.14
C TYR A 49 1.42 14.25 3.50
N ARG A 50 1.46 13.47 4.59
CA ARG A 50 1.50 14.03 5.95
C ARG A 50 2.72 14.92 6.15
N ASN A 51 3.91 14.45 5.75
CA ASN A 51 5.14 15.22 5.88
C ASN A 51 5.07 16.52 5.10
N GLU A 52 4.57 16.49 3.86
CA GLU A 52 4.41 17.69 3.04
C GLU A 52 3.38 18.66 3.64
N ILE A 53 2.24 18.17 4.13
CA ILE A 53 1.24 19.00 4.81
C ILE A 53 1.80 19.63 6.08
N GLN A 54 2.51 18.85 6.91
CA GLN A 54 3.11 19.35 8.14
C GLN A 54 4.20 20.38 7.85
N LYS A 55 5.00 20.16 6.81
CA LYS A 55 6.02 21.11 6.35
C LYS A 55 5.40 22.42 5.87
N MET A 56 4.27 22.37 5.18
CA MET A 56 3.58 23.56 4.67
C MET A 56 2.79 24.31 5.75
N THR A 57 2.16 23.60 6.70
CA THR A 57 1.22 24.18 7.67
C THR A 57 1.81 24.35 9.08
N GLY A 58 2.95 23.71 9.35
CA GLY A 58 3.58 23.66 10.68
C GLY A 58 2.84 22.76 11.69
N LYS A 59 1.77 22.06 11.29
CA LYS A 59 0.93 21.24 12.18
C LYS A 59 0.74 19.84 11.62
N ASP A 60 0.66 18.85 12.50
CA ASP A 60 0.38 17.48 12.08
C ASP A 60 -1.11 17.33 11.73
N PRO A 61 -1.48 16.95 10.49
CA PRO A 61 -2.87 16.82 10.08
C PRO A 61 -3.67 15.78 10.91
N LEU A 62 -2.98 14.84 11.55
CA LEU A 62 -3.58 13.78 12.36
C LEU A 62 -3.69 14.11 13.86
N GLU A 63 -3.12 15.23 14.31
CA GLU A 63 -3.09 15.63 15.72
C GLU A 63 -4.50 15.85 16.29
N GLN A 64 -5.39 16.46 15.50
CA GLN A 64 -6.79 16.72 15.88
C GLN A 64 -7.63 15.46 16.14
N TYR A 65 -7.19 14.30 15.63
CA TYR A 65 -7.88 13.02 15.80
C TYR A 65 -7.36 12.23 17.01
N GLY A 66 -6.42 12.78 17.78
CA GLY A 66 -5.85 12.11 18.96
C GLY A 66 -5.05 10.83 18.63
N ILE A 67 -4.67 10.65 17.36
CA ILE A 67 -3.89 9.50 16.91
C ILE A 67 -2.43 9.78 17.31
N SER A 68 -1.84 9.04 18.25
CA SER A 68 -0.42 9.22 18.64
C SER A 68 0.52 8.57 17.61
N GLU A 69 1.81 8.92 17.59
CA GLU A 69 2.78 8.26 16.69
C GLU A 69 2.85 6.75 16.88
N GLU A 70 2.71 6.31 18.11
CA GLU A 70 2.73 4.91 18.51
C GLU A 70 1.53 4.15 17.96
N ALA A 71 0.35 4.77 17.85
CA ALA A 71 -0.85 4.14 17.30
C ALA A 71 -0.84 4.05 15.76
N ARG A 72 0.03 4.81 15.08
CA ARG A 72 0.02 4.97 13.61
C ARG A 72 0.59 3.78 12.85
N PHE A 73 1.44 2.96 13.47
CA PHE A 73 2.17 1.88 12.80
C PHE A 73 2.22 0.56 13.55
N GLN A 74 1.33 0.33 14.52
CA GLN A 74 1.20 -0.95 15.22
C GLN A 74 0.62 -2.03 14.28
N LEU A 75 1.42 -2.46 13.30
CA LEU A 75 1.42 -3.87 12.94
C LEU A 75 2.21 -4.52 14.06
N GLY A 76 1.50 -4.99 15.08
CA GLY A 76 2.09 -5.86 16.08
C GLY A 76 2.96 -6.88 15.37
N THR A 77 4.16 -7.06 15.88
CA THR A 77 4.98 -8.25 15.69
C THR A 77 4.15 -9.46 16.09
N ARG A 78 3.22 -9.89 15.25
CA ARG A 78 2.65 -11.24 15.32
C ARG A 78 3.76 -12.16 14.86
N LYS A 79 4.53 -12.60 15.84
CA LYS A 79 5.36 -13.80 15.78
C LYS A 79 4.54 -14.99 15.31
#